data_AF-A0A9E2AML7-F1
#
_entry.id   AF-A0A9E2AML7-F1
#
_cell.length_a   1.000
_cell.length_b   1.000
_cell.length_c   1.000
_cell.angle_alpha   90.00
_cell.angle_beta   90.00
_cell.angle_gamma   90.00
#
_symmetry.space_group_name_H-M   'P 1'
#
loop_
_entity.id
_entity.type
_entity.pdbx_description
1 polymer ?
#
loop_
_entity_poly.entity_id
_entity_poly.type
_entity_poly.pdbx_seq_one_letter_code
_entity_poly.pdbx_strand_id
1 'polypeptide(L)'
;MHKFSSFPVFVFLFAIATISLSSCDDECTQTQQFYVWQPVFKQLDSIRAEFAIEDPKPLEYPGKIYFYDNYIFISDLGLGVHII
;
A
#
# COMPACT_ATOMS: atom_id res chain seq x y z
N MET A 1 3.44 -30.80 63.75
CA MET A 1 4.66 -30.31 63.06
C MET A 1 4.70 -30.93 61.66
N HIS A 2 4.16 -30.28 60.62
CA HIS A 2 3.97 -30.89 59.28
C HIS A 2 4.54 -30.06 58.10
N LYS A 3 5.37 -29.04 58.34
CA LYS A 3 5.75 -28.06 57.30
C LYS A 3 7.06 -28.35 56.53
N PHE A 4 7.79 -29.44 56.81
CA PHE A 4 9.13 -29.64 56.22
C PHE A 4 9.15 -30.32 54.83
N SER A 5 8.10 -31.06 54.43
CA SER A 5 8.09 -31.84 53.17
C SER A 5 7.68 -31.05 51.92
N SER A 6 6.92 -29.96 52.06
CA SER A 6 6.39 -29.20 50.92
C SER A 6 7.41 -28.24 50.27
N PHE A 7 8.46 -27.86 51.00
CA PHE A 7 9.48 -26.91 50.56
C PHE A 7 10.33 -27.41 49.37
N PRO A 8 10.88 -28.64 49.37
CA PRO A 8 11.66 -29.14 48.22
C PRO A 8 10.82 -29.33 46.95
N VAL A 9 9.52 -29.66 47.09
CA VAL A 9 8.61 -29.81 45.96
C VAL A 9 8.37 -28.46 45.27
N PHE A 10 8.23 -27.38 46.04
CA PHE A 10 8.06 -26.04 45.49
C PHE A 10 9.30 -25.54 44.75
N VAL A 11 10.49 -25.85 45.28
CA VAL A 11 11.78 -25.52 44.62
C VAL A 11 11.94 -26.31 43.32
N PHE A 12 11.58 -27.60 43.31
CA PHE A 12 11.64 -28.44 42.11
C PHE A 12 10.67 -27.96 41.02
N LEU A 13 9.45 -27.58 41.41
CA LEU A 13 8.46 -27.04 40.48
C LEU A 13 8.87 -25.68 39.90
N PHE A 14 9.51 -24.83 40.71
CA PHE A 14 10.08 -23.56 40.25
C PHE A 14 11.24 -23.77 39.27
N ALA A 15 12.10 -24.76 39.51
CA ALA A 15 13.22 -25.10 38.61
C ALA A 15 12.74 -25.64 37.25
N ILE A 16 11.65 -26.41 37.22
CA ILE A 16 11.05 -26.87 35.95
C ILE A 16 10.46 -25.70 35.16
N ALA A 17 9.82 -24.75 35.86
CA ALA A 17 9.24 -23.57 35.23
C ALA A 17 10.30 -22.71 34.53
N THR A 18 11.45 -22.46 35.14
CA THR A 18 12.50 -21.61 34.53
C THR A 18 13.12 -22.21 33.27
N ILE A 19 13.22 -23.54 33.17
CA ILE A 19 13.74 -24.23 31.98
C ILE A 19 12.76 -24.13 30.80
N SER A 20 11.45 -24.11 31.06
CA SER A 20 10.44 -24.03 29.99
C SER A 20 10.40 -22.69 29.24
N LEU A 21 11.07 -21.64 29.73
CA LEU A 21 11.12 -20.33 29.07
C LEU A 21 12.31 -20.16 28.09
N SER A 22 13.16 -21.19 27.89
CA SER A 22 14.40 -21.07 27.11
C SER A 22 14.23 -21.18 25.57
N SER A 23 13.02 -21.14 25.02
CA SER A 23 12.80 -21.34 23.56
C SER A 23 12.62 -20.05 22.76
N CYS A 24 13.08 -18.89 23.27
CA CYS A 24 13.05 -17.65 22.51
C CYS A 24 14.23 -17.64 21.52
N ASP A 25 13.93 -17.55 20.22
CA ASP A 25 14.90 -17.48 19.14
C ASP A 25 14.89 -16.06 18.56
N ASP A 26 15.98 -15.32 18.71
CA ASP A 26 16.05 -13.87 18.42
C ASP A 26 16.14 -13.55 16.91
N GLU A 27 16.54 -14.52 16.09
CA GLU A 27 16.73 -14.33 14.65
C GLU A 27 15.63 -14.99 13.81
N CYS A 28 14.42 -14.43 13.89
CA CYS A 28 13.31 -14.80 13.00
C CYS A 28 13.42 -14.09 11.64
N THR A 29 14.25 -14.58 10.72
CA THR A 29 14.25 -14.10 9.33
C THR A 29 13.12 -14.77 8.54
N GLN A 30 11.95 -14.12 8.50
CA GLN A 30 10.83 -14.57 7.65
C GLN A 30 10.85 -13.87 6.29
N THR A 31 10.85 -14.66 5.21
CA THR A 31 10.68 -14.14 3.85
C THR A 31 9.20 -14.15 3.50
N GLN A 32 8.63 -12.98 3.21
CA GLN A 32 7.24 -12.84 2.76
C GLN A 32 7.19 -12.40 1.30
N GLN A 33 6.31 -13.01 0.52
CA GLN A 33 6.05 -12.61 -0.86
C GLN A 33 4.97 -11.52 -0.86
N PHE A 34 5.22 -10.43 -1.58
CA PHE A 34 4.28 -9.33 -1.73
C PHE A 34 4.17 -8.90 -3.19
N TYR A 35 2.98 -8.47 -3.57
CA TYR A 35 2.74 -7.92 -4.89
C TYR A 35 3.14 -6.44 -4.91
N VAL A 36 3.89 -6.06 -5.95
CA VAL A 36 4.21 -4.66 -6.23
C VAL A 36 3.74 -4.29 -7.62
N TRP A 37 3.23 -3.09 -7.75
CA TRP A 37 2.94 -2.50 -9.05
C TRP A 37 4.24 -1.96 -9.63
N GLN A 38 4.60 -2.42 -10.83
CA GLN A 38 5.73 -1.87 -11.56
C GLN A 38 5.24 -0.71 -12.45
N PRO A 39 5.83 0.49 -12.34
CA PRO A 39 5.46 1.61 -13.19
C PRO A 39 5.89 1.33 -14.64
N VAL A 40 4.99 1.59 -15.58
CA VAL A 40 5.29 1.55 -17.01
C VAL A 40 5.62 2.96 -17.48
N PHE A 41 6.86 3.16 -17.92
CA PHE A 41 7.31 4.45 -18.45
C PHE A 41 7.15 4.48 -19.98
N LYS A 42 6.58 5.57 -20.49
CA LYS A 42 6.51 5.88 -21.92
C LYS A 42 7.24 7.20 -22.19
N GLN A 43 7.80 7.35 -23.39
CA GLN A 43 8.37 8.63 -23.82
C GLN A 43 7.26 9.65 -24.04
N LEU A 44 7.56 10.91 -23.75
CA LEU A 44 6.56 11.97 -23.79
C LEU A 44 6.00 12.19 -25.21
N ASP A 45 6.84 12.08 -26.23
CA ASP A 45 6.42 12.19 -27.63
C ASP A 45 5.48 11.07 -28.06
N SER A 46 5.69 9.85 -27.55
CA SER A 46 4.80 8.72 -27.82
C SER A 46 3.39 8.93 -27.24
N ILE A 47 3.29 9.55 -26.07
CA ILE A 47 2.02 9.86 -25.41
C ILE A 47 1.27 10.94 -26.20
N ARG A 48 1.96 12.00 -26.62
CA ARG A 48 1.35 13.10 -27.39
C ARG A 48 0.85 12.66 -28.75
N ALA A 49 1.51 11.69 -29.38
CA ALA A 49 1.10 11.14 -30.67
C ALA A 49 -0.11 10.18 -30.57
N GLU A 50 -0.46 9.71 -29.37
CA GLU A 50 -1.54 8.73 -29.17
C GLU A 50 -2.94 9.38 -29.18
N PHE A 51 -3.04 10.69 -28.93
CA PHE A 51 -4.32 11.41 -28.87
C PHE A 51 -4.69 12.02 -30.23
N ALA A 52 -5.90 11.74 -30.69
CA ALA A 52 -6.47 12.37 -31.88
C ALA A 52 -7.32 13.59 -31.51
N ILE A 53 -7.39 14.57 -32.41
CA ILE A 53 -8.36 15.67 -32.34
C ILE A 53 -9.67 15.14 -32.92
N GLU A 54 -10.72 15.16 -32.12
CA GLU A 54 -12.05 14.70 -32.50
C GLU A 54 -13.00 15.88 -32.74
N ASP A 55 -14.11 15.61 -33.41
CA ASP A 55 -15.18 16.59 -33.60
C ASP A 55 -15.81 17.02 -32.26
N PRO A 56 -16.41 18.23 -32.19
CA PRO A 56 -17.05 18.70 -30.97
C PRO A 56 -18.13 17.74 -30.46
N LYS A 57 -18.00 17.34 -29.20
CA LYS A 57 -18.97 16.49 -28.49
C LYS A 57 -19.62 17.25 -27.34
N PRO A 58 -20.90 16.95 -27.00
CA PRO A 58 -21.51 17.44 -25.77
C PRO A 58 -20.72 17.01 -24.53
N LEU A 59 -20.66 17.86 -23.52
CA LEU A 59 -20.05 17.55 -22.24
C LEU A 59 -20.96 16.62 -21.43
N GLU A 60 -20.42 15.51 -20.91
CA GLU A 60 -21.18 14.58 -20.06
C GLU A 60 -20.88 14.82 -18.57
N TYR A 61 -19.60 14.84 -18.18
CA TYR A 61 -19.17 14.97 -16.79
C TYR A 61 -18.11 16.08 -16.66
N PRO A 62 -18.49 17.36 -16.85
CA PRO A 62 -17.54 18.46 -16.79
C PRO A 62 -16.90 18.58 -15.41
N GLY A 63 -15.58 18.54 -15.39
CA GLY A 63 -14.75 18.67 -14.21
C GLY A 63 -14.11 20.05 -14.11
N LYS A 64 -12.78 20.08 -14.13
CA LYS A 64 -12.02 21.32 -13.95
C LYS A 64 -12.06 22.16 -15.23
N ILE A 65 -12.23 23.47 -15.04
CA ILE A 65 -12.21 24.48 -16.09
C ILE A 65 -10.98 25.35 -15.89
N TYR A 66 -10.20 25.54 -16.96
CA TYR A 66 -9.01 26.38 -16.97
C TYR A 66 -9.10 27.40 -18.07
N PHE A 67 -8.90 28.67 -17.72
CA PHE A 67 -8.66 29.74 -18.68
C PHE A 67 -7.16 29.88 -18.90
N TYR A 68 -6.74 29.82 -20.15
CA TYR A 68 -5.35 30.04 -20.53
C TYR A 68 -5.30 30.76 -21.88
N ASP A 69 -4.59 31.89 -21.91
CA ASP A 69 -4.61 32.85 -23.01
C ASP A 69 -6.05 33.24 -23.40
N ASN A 70 -6.48 32.86 -24.61
CA ASN A 70 -7.81 33.12 -25.15
C ASN A 70 -8.64 31.83 -25.28
N TYR A 71 -8.24 30.76 -24.58
CA TYR A 71 -8.89 29.46 -24.64
C TYR A 71 -9.47 29.04 -23.29
N ILE A 72 -10.55 28.27 -23.35
CA ILE A 72 -11.14 27.57 -22.22
C ILE A 72 -10.89 26.08 -22.39
N PHE A 73 -10.15 25.50 -21.45
CA PHE A 73 -9.94 24.06 -21.37
C PHE A 73 -10.92 23.48 -20.36
N ILE A 74 -11.75 22.54 -20.80
CA ILE A 74 -12.72 21.85 -19.95
C ILE A 74 -12.34 20.38 -19.91
N SER A 75 -11.98 19.86 -18.74
CA SER A 75 -11.76 18.43 -18.56
C SER A 75 -13.10 17.72 -18.43
N ASP A 76 -13.39 16.77 -19.32
CA ASP A 76 -14.54 15.87 -19.20
C ASP A 76 -14.04 14.53 -18.62
N LEU A 77 -14.61 14.12 -17.49
CA LEU A 77 -14.04 13.09 -16.63
C LEU A 77 -13.99 11.73 -17.35
N GLY A 78 -12.78 11.28 -17.68
CA GLY A 78 -12.57 10.02 -18.41
C GLY A 78 -12.83 10.10 -19.92
N LEU A 79 -13.24 11.27 -20.43
CA LEU A 79 -13.56 11.50 -21.85
C LEU A 79 -12.56 12.40 -22.57
N GLY A 80 -11.80 13.22 -21.84
CA GLY A 80 -10.69 14.00 -22.40
C GLY A 80 -10.73 15.48 -22.03
N VAL A 81 -10.27 16.34 -22.94
CA VAL A 81 -10.22 17.80 -22.76
C VAL A 81 -10.84 18.49 -23.96
N HIS A 82 -11.85 19.33 -23.70
CA HIS A 82 -12.46 20.20 -24.70
C HIS A 82 -11.75 21.55 -24.69
N ILE A 83 -11.59 22.15 -25.87
CA ILE A 83 -10.93 23.44 -26.08
C ILE A 83 -11.94 24.35 -26.79
N ILE A 84 -12.24 25.50 -26.19
CA ILE A 84 -13.14 26.54 -26.71
C ILE A 84 -12.37 27.84 -26.88
#